data_AF-A0A367ZIZ5-F1
#
_entry.id   AF-A0A367ZIZ5-F1
#
_cell.length_a   1.000
_cell.length_b   1.000
_cell.length_c   1.000
_cell.angle_alpha   90.00
_cell.angle_beta   90.00
_cell.angle_gamma   90.00
#
_symmetry.space_group_name_H-M   'P 1'
#
loop_
_entity.id
_entity.type
_entity.pdbx_description
1 polymer ?
#
loop_
_entity_poly.entity_id
_entity_poly.type
_entity_poly.pdbx_seq_one_letter_code
_entity_poly.pdbx_strand_id
1 'polypeptide(L)'
;MKIFDHKGMMIIPNPDQEIASAKEVIVVKNLFCPAGHSLINPRASFNGHPGILVQVQARAGRGLVALSPIYGEKVRVALDVDLQPGEVVSVRCPTCEVELPVHSPCSCGGQIIAMFLTTQANFGDSIGVCNRIDCANATLMEAGRLLSIAGEELG
;
A
#
# COMPACT_ATOMS: atom_id res chain seq x y z
N MET A 1 -23.38 -6.52 6.14
CA MET A 1 -21.92 -6.51 6.41
C MET A 1 -21.68 -6.71 7.89
N LYS A 2 -20.82 -7.66 8.29
CA LYS A 2 -20.38 -7.77 9.68
C LYS A 2 -19.21 -6.79 9.86
N ILE A 3 -19.42 -5.76 10.66
CA ILE A 3 -18.43 -4.72 10.95
C ILE A 3 -17.38 -5.22 11.95
N PHE A 4 -17.62 -6.38 12.59
CA PHE A 4 -16.73 -6.98 13.57
C PHE A 4 -16.56 -8.49 13.32
N ASP A 5 -15.36 -9.00 13.54
CA ASP A 5 -15.08 -10.44 13.50
C ASP A 5 -15.59 -11.16 14.77
N HIS A 6 -15.43 -12.48 14.82
CA HIS A 6 -15.85 -13.30 15.96
C HIS A 6 -15.05 -13.03 17.26
N LYS A 7 -13.99 -12.22 17.18
CA LYS A 7 -13.16 -11.77 18.31
C LYS A 7 -13.45 -10.31 18.69
N GLY A 8 -14.43 -9.66 18.07
CA GLY A 8 -14.78 -8.26 18.34
C GLY A 8 -13.85 -7.24 17.67
N MET A 9 -13.00 -7.66 16.73
CA MET A 9 -12.13 -6.75 15.98
C MET A 9 -12.90 -6.13 14.82
N MET A 10 -12.75 -4.83 14.58
CA MET A 10 -13.40 -4.14 13.46
C MET A 10 -12.87 -4.69 12.12
N ILE A 11 -13.78 -5.14 11.25
CA ILE A 11 -13.53 -5.55 9.87
C ILE A 11 -13.70 -4.33 8.99
N ILE A 12 -12.67 -4.00 8.22
CA ILE A 12 -12.67 -2.86 7.30
C ILE A 12 -13.51 -3.23 6.07
N PRO A 13 -14.59 -2.49 5.77
CA PRO A 13 -15.43 -2.80 4.63
C PRO A 13 -14.68 -2.57 3.30
N ASN A 14 -14.77 -3.55 2.40
CA ASN A 14 -14.27 -3.46 1.02
C ASN A 14 -15.07 -2.40 0.25
N PRO A 15 -14.44 -1.34 -0.31
CA PRO A 15 -15.12 -0.55 -1.32
C PRO A 15 -15.21 -1.39 -2.59
N ASP A 16 -16.39 -1.92 -2.90
CA ASP A 16 -16.62 -2.67 -4.14
C ASP A 16 -16.31 -1.75 -5.34
N GLN A 17 -15.26 -2.08 -6.10
CA GLN A 17 -15.03 -1.53 -7.42
C GLN A 17 -15.20 -2.67 -8.44
N GLU A 18 -16.03 -2.44 -9.46
CA GLU A 18 -16.11 -3.35 -10.60
C GLU A 18 -14.74 -3.37 -11.30
N ILE A 19 -13.93 -4.41 -11.03
CA ILE A 19 -12.73 -4.67 -11.84
C ILE A 19 -13.23 -5.00 -13.23
N ALA A 20 -13.09 -4.04 -14.16
CA ALA A 20 -13.44 -4.23 -15.55
C ALA A 20 -12.80 -5.53 -16.07
N SER A 21 -13.67 -6.44 -16.48
CA SER A 21 -13.37 -7.75 -17.04
C SER A 21 -12.16 -7.70 -18.01
N ALA A 22 -11.17 -8.55 -17.75
CA ALA A 22 -10.08 -8.94 -18.64
C ALA A 22 -8.91 -7.94 -18.87
N LYS A 23 -8.25 -7.49 -17.79
CA LYS A 23 -6.82 -7.14 -17.84
C LYS A 23 -6.04 -8.06 -16.89
N GLU A 24 -4.86 -8.52 -17.28
CA GLU A 24 -3.97 -9.27 -16.38
C GLU A 24 -3.62 -8.38 -15.19
N VAL A 25 -4.19 -8.68 -14.02
CA VAL A 25 -3.98 -7.92 -12.79
C VAL A 25 -2.87 -8.56 -12.00
N ILE A 26 -1.87 -7.77 -11.60
CA ILE A 26 -0.80 -8.25 -10.71
C ILE A 26 -1.29 -8.09 -9.27
N VAL A 27 -1.46 -9.21 -8.58
CA VAL A 27 -1.80 -9.25 -7.15
C VAL A 27 -0.56 -9.60 -6.35
N VAL A 28 -0.18 -8.71 -5.44
CA VAL A 28 0.99 -8.87 -4.60
C VAL A 28 0.64 -9.71 -3.39
N LYS A 29 1.20 -10.92 -3.33
CA LYS A 29 0.88 -11.88 -2.26
C LYS A 29 1.78 -11.73 -1.03
N ASN A 30 2.99 -11.23 -1.22
CA ASN A 30 3.99 -11.07 -0.17
C ASN A 30 4.63 -9.70 -0.30
N LEU A 31 4.71 -9.02 0.83
CA LEU A 31 5.33 -7.71 0.93
C LEU A 31 5.91 -7.56 2.32
N PHE A 32 7.14 -7.05 2.43
CA PHE A 32 7.89 -7.00 3.67
C PHE A 32 8.46 -5.62 3.94
N CYS A 33 8.62 -5.29 5.22
CA CYS A 33 9.36 -4.11 5.66
C CYS A 33 10.89 -4.39 5.58
N PRO A 34 11.78 -3.39 5.76
CA PRO A 34 13.23 -3.61 5.69
C PRO A 34 13.76 -4.59 6.76
N ALA A 35 13.01 -4.80 7.84
CA ALA A 35 13.33 -5.77 8.88
C ALA A 35 12.73 -7.18 8.63
N GLY A 36 12.07 -7.41 7.48
CA GLY A 36 11.53 -8.71 7.09
C GLY A 36 10.15 -9.07 7.64
N HIS A 37 9.44 -8.15 8.30
CA HIS A 37 8.07 -8.39 8.76
C HIS A 37 7.06 -8.28 7.60
N SER A 38 6.10 -9.20 7.54
CA SER A 38 5.02 -9.14 6.55
C SER A 38 4.15 -7.90 6.74
N LEU A 39 3.98 -7.14 5.66
CA LEU A 39 3.03 -6.03 5.56
C LEU A 39 1.66 -6.49 5.03
N ILE A 40 1.59 -7.68 4.44
CA ILE A 40 0.31 -8.28 4.03
C ILE A 40 -0.45 -8.74 5.28
N ASN A 41 -1.70 -8.28 5.41
CA ASN A 41 -2.50 -8.47 6.62
C ASN A 41 -3.99 -8.73 6.28
N PRO A 42 -4.60 -9.79 6.84
CA PRO A 42 -6.01 -10.13 6.58
C PRO A 42 -7.03 -9.21 7.27
N ARG A 43 -6.59 -8.23 8.10
CA ARG A 43 -7.50 -7.25 8.73
C ARG A 43 -8.19 -6.33 7.72
N ALA A 44 -7.59 -6.16 6.55
CA ALA A 44 -8.18 -5.50 5.40
C ALA A 44 -8.26 -6.49 4.24
N SER A 45 -9.35 -6.46 3.49
CA SER A 45 -9.45 -7.21 2.23
C SER A 45 -9.89 -6.31 1.09
N PHE A 46 -9.27 -6.52 -0.07
CA PHE A 46 -9.53 -5.81 -1.31
C PHE A 46 -9.79 -6.85 -2.39
N ASN A 47 -11.01 -6.89 -2.93
CA ASN A 47 -11.40 -7.86 -3.97
C ASN A 47 -11.05 -9.33 -3.62
N GLY A 48 -11.21 -9.70 -2.35
CA GLY A 48 -10.89 -11.06 -1.85
C GLY A 48 -9.43 -11.30 -1.47
N HIS A 49 -8.55 -10.30 -1.61
CA HIS A 49 -7.12 -10.40 -1.28
C HIS A 49 -6.78 -9.64 0.01
N PRO A 50 -5.93 -10.20 0.90
CA PRO A 50 -5.44 -9.49 2.08
C PRO A 50 -4.69 -8.21 1.71
N GLY A 51 -5.03 -7.11 2.38
CA GLY A 51 -4.45 -5.79 2.11
C GLY A 51 -3.02 -5.63 2.62
N ILE A 52 -2.36 -4.58 2.14
CA ILE A 52 -1.08 -4.12 2.68
C ILE A 52 -1.39 -3.16 3.83
N LEU A 53 -0.99 -3.52 5.05
CA LEU A 53 -1.19 -2.69 6.23
C LEU A 53 0.12 -1.97 6.58
N VAL A 54 0.04 -0.64 6.67
CA VAL A 54 1.14 0.22 7.10
C VAL A 54 0.68 1.17 8.20
N GLN A 55 1.63 1.62 9.02
CA GLN A 55 1.38 2.72 9.94
C GLN A 55 1.81 4.02 9.27
N VAL A 56 0.96 5.04 9.35
CA VAL A 56 1.28 6.38 8.86
C VAL A 56 1.36 7.36 10.02
N GLN A 57 2.29 8.29 9.91
CA GLN A 57 2.34 9.47 10.77
C GLN A 57 2.09 10.70 9.89
N ALA A 58 0.92 11.28 10.11
CA ALA A 58 0.48 12.56 9.58
C ALA A 58 0.64 13.67 10.64
N ARG A 59 0.36 14.92 10.27
CA ARG A 59 0.31 16.07 11.17
C ARG A 59 -0.75 15.90 12.24
N ALA A 60 -1.91 15.34 11.88
CA ALA A 60 -3.03 15.12 12.79
C ALA A 60 -2.80 13.97 13.79
N GLY A 61 -1.84 13.08 13.52
CA GLY A 61 -1.55 11.96 14.41
C GLY A 61 -0.98 10.74 13.70
N ARG A 62 -0.94 9.62 14.43
CA ARG A 62 -0.56 8.30 13.92
C ARG A 62 -1.80 7.44 13.74
N GLY A 63 -1.84 6.66 12.68
CA GLY A 63 -2.87 5.64 12.49
C GLY A 63 -2.42 4.56 11.51
N LEU A 64 -3.32 3.63 11.22
CA LEU A 64 -3.08 2.56 10.28
C LEU A 64 -3.72 2.89 8.93
N VAL A 65 -3.09 2.46 7.86
CA VAL A 65 -3.66 2.57 6.50
C VAL A 65 -3.54 1.22 5.84
N ALA A 66 -4.66 0.75 5.31
CA ALA A 66 -4.71 -0.42 4.44
C ALA A 66 -4.66 0.04 2.98
N LEU A 67 -3.75 -0.53 2.19
CA LEU A 67 -3.63 -0.30 0.75
C LEU A 67 -4.04 -1.58 0.01
N SER A 68 -4.61 -1.42 -1.18
CA SER A 68 -4.88 -2.57 -2.05
C SER A 68 -3.58 -3.30 -2.41
N PRO A 69 -3.56 -4.66 -2.38
CA PRO A 69 -2.43 -5.46 -2.86
C PRO A 69 -2.43 -5.59 -4.39
N ILE A 70 -3.43 -5.03 -5.08
CA ILE A 70 -3.56 -5.07 -6.53
C ILE A 70 -2.78 -3.90 -7.13
N TYR A 71 -1.77 -4.23 -7.94
CA TYR A 71 -0.98 -3.21 -8.62
C TYR A 71 -1.83 -2.49 -9.67
N GLY A 72 -1.84 -1.15 -9.62
CA GLY A 72 -2.67 -0.30 -10.47
C GLY A 72 -4.04 0.07 -9.87
N GLU A 73 -4.46 -0.57 -8.77
CA GLU A 73 -5.68 -0.19 -8.06
C GLU A 73 -5.41 0.98 -7.10
N LYS A 74 -6.28 2.00 -7.13
CA LYS A 74 -6.10 3.28 -6.43
C LYS A 74 -6.88 3.33 -5.11
N VAL A 75 -7.01 2.18 -4.43
CA VAL A 75 -7.83 2.07 -3.22
C VAL A 75 -6.95 2.06 -1.97
N ARG A 76 -7.28 2.95 -1.03
CA ARG A 76 -6.71 3.03 0.32
C ARG A 76 -7.82 3.23 1.34
N VAL A 77 -7.68 2.61 2.51
CA VAL A 77 -8.59 2.80 3.64
C VAL A 77 -7.78 3.23 4.85
N ALA A 78 -8.04 4.45 5.33
CA ALA A 78 -7.44 4.97 6.55
C ALA A 78 -8.20 4.47 7.77
N LEU A 79 -7.46 4.08 8.81
CA LEU A 79 -7.96 3.60 10.09
C LEU A 79 -7.36 4.48 11.18
N ASP A 80 -8.24 5.14 11.93
CA ASP A 80 -7.86 5.92 13.10
C ASP A 80 -6.92 7.11 12.81
N VAL A 81 -6.88 7.59 11.56
CA VAL A 81 -6.16 8.81 11.18
C VAL A 81 -6.92 9.59 10.12
N ASP A 82 -7.05 10.89 10.35
CA ASP A 82 -7.57 11.82 9.35
C ASP A 82 -6.42 12.24 8.43
N LEU A 83 -6.53 11.90 7.15
CA LEU A 83 -5.51 12.16 6.13
C LEU A 83 -5.99 13.26 5.21
N GLN A 84 -5.25 14.37 5.19
CA GLN A 84 -5.63 15.53 4.41
C GLN A 84 -5.03 15.47 2.99
N PRO A 85 -5.80 15.74 1.93
CA PRO A 85 -5.26 15.79 0.57
C PRO A 85 -4.05 16.73 0.46
N GLY A 86 -3.02 16.26 -0.25
CA GLY A 86 -1.76 16.95 -0.46
C GLY A 86 -0.74 16.83 0.67
N GLU A 87 -1.10 16.21 1.79
CA GLU A 87 -0.18 15.96 2.90
C GLU A 87 0.87 14.90 2.55
N VAL A 88 2.12 15.11 2.96
CA VAL A 88 3.20 14.13 2.85
C VAL A 88 3.37 13.45 4.22
N VAL A 89 3.11 12.14 4.28
CA VAL A 89 3.18 11.36 5.53
C VAL A 89 4.45 10.53 5.62
N SER A 90 4.89 10.18 6.83
CA SER A 90 5.90 9.13 6.99
C SER A 90 5.22 7.77 7.13
N VAL A 91 5.81 6.73 6.55
CA VAL A 91 5.24 5.37 6.50
C VAL A 91 6.16 4.42 7.25
N ARG A 92 5.58 3.61 8.13
CA ARG A 92 6.27 2.71 9.05
C ARG A 92 5.68 1.32 9.02
N CYS A 93 6.51 0.33 9.37
CA CYS A 93 6.04 -1.02 9.62
C CYS A 93 5.08 -1.03 10.83
N PRO A 94 3.88 -1.63 10.73
CA PRO A 94 2.95 -1.70 11.86
C PRO A 94 3.37 -2.71 12.94
N THR A 95 4.42 -3.51 12.69
CA THR A 95 4.90 -4.55 13.62
C THR A 95 6.13 -4.12 14.41
N CYS A 96 7.11 -3.49 13.75
CA CYS A 96 8.37 -3.08 14.38
C CYS A 96 8.63 -1.57 14.34
N GLU A 97 7.70 -0.77 13.80
CA GLU A 97 7.74 0.69 13.74
C GLU A 97 8.90 1.32 12.95
N VAL A 98 9.75 0.48 12.33
CA VAL A 98 10.81 0.93 11.44
C VAL A 98 10.22 1.75 10.30
N GLU A 99 10.86 2.86 9.99
CA GLU A 99 10.48 3.69 8.85
C GLU A 99 10.80 2.96 7.55
N LEU A 100 9.83 2.96 6.64
CA LEU A 100 10.01 2.34 5.34
C LEU A 100 10.93 3.23 4.48
N PRO A 101 11.90 2.64 3.77
CA PRO A 101 12.92 3.41 3.08
C PRO A 101 12.34 4.15 1.87
N VAL A 102 12.90 5.33 1.60
CA VAL A 102 12.63 6.08 0.38
C VAL A 102 13.41 5.45 -0.77
N HIS A 103 12.70 5.10 -1.84
CA HIS A 103 13.29 4.64 -3.10
C HIS A 103 13.75 5.82 -3.96
N SER A 104 12.86 6.78 -4.19
CA SER A 104 13.08 7.92 -5.09
C SER A 104 12.10 9.06 -4.81
N PRO A 105 12.40 10.30 -5.21
CA PRO A 105 11.42 11.37 -5.19
C PRO A 105 10.24 11.08 -6.15
N CYS A 106 9.06 11.60 -5.83
CA CYS A 106 7.89 11.57 -6.71
C CYS A 106 7.67 12.94 -7.34
N SER A 107 7.21 12.97 -8.60
CA SER A 107 6.95 14.22 -9.35
C SER A 107 5.89 15.13 -8.72
N CYS A 108 5.04 14.59 -7.85
CA CYS A 108 4.03 15.34 -7.10
C CYS A 108 4.57 16.08 -5.86
N GLY A 109 5.88 16.03 -5.60
CA GLY A 109 6.51 16.61 -4.40
C GLY A 109 6.56 15.67 -3.18
N GLY A 110 6.02 14.45 -3.30
CA GLY A 110 6.18 13.39 -2.30
C GLY A 110 7.43 12.52 -2.52
N GLN A 111 7.47 11.38 -1.83
CA GLN A 111 8.51 10.36 -1.93
C GLN A 111 7.88 9.01 -2.27
N ILE A 112 8.55 8.22 -3.11
CA ILE A 112 8.21 6.82 -3.36
C ILE A 112 8.83 5.97 -2.26
N ILE A 113 7.98 5.34 -1.46
CA ILE A 113 8.36 4.52 -0.31
C ILE A 113 8.40 3.06 -0.73
N ALA A 114 9.52 2.39 -0.47
CA ALA A 114 9.73 1.00 -0.85
C ALA A 114 9.25 0.01 0.22
N MET A 115 8.67 -1.08 -0.28
CA MET A 115 8.29 -2.29 0.43
C MET A 115 8.80 -3.48 -0.39
N PHE A 116 9.29 -4.54 0.25
CA PHE A 116 10.10 -5.56 -0.44
C PHE A 116 9.30 -6.82 -0.76
N LEU A 117 9.56 -7.45 -1.92
CA LEU A 117 8.91 -8.70 -2.33
C LEU A 117 9.45 -9.93 -1.58
N THR A 118 10.61 -9.80 -0.94
CA THR A 118 11.24 -10.84 -0.12
C THR A 118 11.55 -10.33 1.27
N THR A 119 11.84 -11.24 2.21
CA THR A 119 12.22 -10.88 3.59
C THR A 119 13.56 -10.16 3.68
N GLN A 120 14.40 -10.28 2.66
CA GLN A 120 15.66 -9.54 2.55
C GLN A 120 15.40 -8.27 1.72
N ALA A 121 15.68 -7.12 2.33
CA ALA A 121 15.47 -5.84 1.69
C ALA A 121 16.36 -5.70 0.43
N ASN A 122 15.73 -5.66 -0.75
CA ASN A 122 16.37 -5.43 -2.03
C ASN A 122 15.48 -4.49 -2.86
N PHE A 123 15.99 -3.29 -3.19
CA PHE A 123 15.23 -2.35 -4.02
C PHE A 123 14.94 -2.90 -5.43
N GLY A 124 15.76 -3.83 -5.93
CA GLY A 124 15.51 -4.50 -7.21
C GLY A 124 14.26 -5.40 -7.20
N ASP A 125 13.80 -5.82 -6.03
CA ASP A 125 12.61 -6.66 -5.83
C ASP A 125 11.67 -5.97 -4.83
N SER A 126 11.08 -4.85 -5.27
CA SER A 126 10.32 -3.97 -4.38
C SER A 126 9.11 -3.32 -5.06
N ILE A 127 8.18 -2.87 -4.23
CA ILE A 127 7.05 -2.04 -4.61
C ILE A 127 7.24 -0.67 -3.97
N GLY A 128 7.13 0.36 -4.80
CA GLY A 128 7.14 1.75 -4.39
C GLY A 128 5.73 2.32 -4.38
N VAL A 129 5.36 3.06 -3.33
CA VAL A 129 4.11 3.84 -3.28
C VAL A 129 4.39 5.27 -2.84
N CYS A 130 3.71 6.25 -3.43
CA CYS A 130 3.88 7.63 -3.01
C CYS A 130 3.29 7.87 -1.60
N ASN A 131 4.05 8.56 -0.75
CA ASN A 131 3.60 8.96 0.59
C ASN A 131 2.81 10.28 0.62
N ARG A 132 2.50 10.88 -0.52
CA ARG A 132 1.61 12.05 -0.59
C ARG A 132 0.16 11.58 -0.69
N ILE A 133 -0.66 11.99 0.27
CA ILE A 133 -2.11 11.77 0.25
C ILE A 133 -2.68 12.52 -0.95
N ASP A 134 -3.51 11.88 -1.77
CA ASP A 134 -3.97 12.30 -3.12
C ASP A 134 -3.13 11.80 -4.31
N CYS A 135 -1.91 11.31 -4.09
CA CYS A 135 -1.10 10.73 -5.15
C CYS A 135 -1.36 9.22 -5.25
N ALA A 136 -1.46 8.72 -6.48
CA ALA A 136 -1.66 7.30 -6.79
C ALA A 136 -0.44 6.68 -7.50
N ASN A 137 0.70 7.40 -7.53
CA ASN A 137 1.90 6.90 -8.16
C ASN A 137 2.44 5.69 -7.38
N ALA A 138 2.61 4.59 -8.10
CA ALA A 138 3.17 3.35 -7.60
C ALA A 138 4.12 2.77 -8.64
N THR A 139 5.15 2.06 -8.18
CA THR A 139 6.16 1.42 -9.03
C THR A 139 6.35 -0.01 -8.59
N LEU A 140 6.48 -0.93 -9.53
CA LEU A 140 6.86 -2.31 -9.27
C LEU A 140 8.24 -2.57 -9.87
N MET A 141 9.19 -3.04 -9.05
CA MET A 141 10.51 -3.46 -9.47
C MET A 141 10.69 -4.95 -9.24
N GLU A 142 11.18 -5.65 -10.26
CA GLU A 142 11.58 -7.05 -10.18
C GLU A 142 12.93 -7.22 -10.90
N ALA A 143 13.89 -7.87 -10.23
CA ALA A 143 15.26 -8.04 -10.73
C ALA A 143 15.90 -6.71 -11.22
N GLY A 144 15.59 -5.60 -10.54
CA GLY A 144 16.11 -4.26 -10.87
C GLY A 144 15.48 -3.62 -12.11
N ARG A 145 14.41 -4.19 -12.66
CA ARG A 145 13.67 -3.65 -13.80
C ARG A 145 12.33 -3.11 -13.34
N LEU A 146 12.01 -1.90 -13.80
CA LEU A 146 10.67 -1.34 -13.62
C LEU A 146 9.68 -2.12 -14.48
N LEU A 147 8.70 -2.75 -13.84
CA LEU A 147 7.59 -3.39 -14.50
C LEU A 147 6.49 -2.34 -14.77
N SER A 148 6.45 -1.84 -15.99
CA SER A 148 5.32 -1.06 -16.48
C SER A 148 4.26 -2.02 -17.03
N ILE A 149 3.20 -2.28 -16.26
CA ILE A 149 1.94 -2.67 -16.91
C ILE A 149 1.38 -1.44 -17.58
N ALA A 150 1.06 -1.56 -18.87
CA ALA A 150 0.42 -0.51 -19.66
C ALA A 150 -0.98 -0.20 -19.10
N GLY A 151 -1.02 0.55 -18.01
CA GLY A 151 -2.18 1.33 -17.62
C GLY A 151 -2.11 2.62 -18.42
N GLU A 152 -2.57 2.58 -19.67
CA GLU A 152 -2.93 3.80 -20.39
C GLU A 152 -3.83 4.63 -19.47
N GLU A 153 -3.28 5.74 -18.98
CA GLU A 153 -4.10 6.92 -18.80
C GLU A 153 -4.61 7.29 -20.19
N LEU A 154 -5.92 7.48 -20.34
CA LEU A 154 -6.56 8.62 -21.00
C LEU A 154 -7.94 8.22 -21.53
N GLY A 155 -8.93 8.99 -21.06
CA GLY A 155 -10.35 8.93 -21.36
C GLY A 155 -11.06 9.82 -20.35
#